data_AF-A0A542XH48-F1
#
_entry.id   AF-A0A542XH48-F1
#
_cell.length_a   1.000
_cell.length_b   1.000
_cell.length_c   1.000
_cell.angle_alpha   90.00
_cell.angle_beta   90.00
_cell.angle_gamma   90.00
#
_symmetry.space_group_name_H-M   'P 1'
#
loop_
_entity.id
_entity.type
_entity.pdbx_description
1 polymer ?
#
loop_
_entity_poly.entity_id
_entity_poly.type
_entity_poly.pdbx_seq_one_letter_code
_entity_poly.pdbx_strand_id
1 'polypeptide(L)'
;MIINDRTPNTRRLRLGANYVPSDGWFYSWLDFSADAARRDFEDLASLGLDHVRVFPIWPWIQPNRALLRQRPIDDLLSLIDVAAEFDLGVAVDLLQGHLSSFDFLPSWVLTWHQSSVFTDRTARDGIREYVRRLSTEVGTRPNVFAITLGNEVNNLWPTNATTPAASREWATELLDVVRAAAPSALPLHSVFDDAWYAPDHPFHPADAVDLGDLTTVHSWVFNGTSRIDGPLGPATTSHADYLLELAAASASDAARPVWLQEVGVPRPDVPPEHAGEFVARTLDTVGRNPALWGVTWWSSHDIDRRLTDFPDREYDLGLFTVDHRPKPAALALAEFARGTAVEPAAPARPALVSPINPLQEPERRADVAPGSEFHLEWVRARQTEPTAIVTPDRATDAGYLAARGLGPVRAPGANRPMAVQHQGS
;
A
#
# COMPACT_ATOMS: atom_id res chain seq x y z
N MET A 1 2.08 14.18 21.60
CA MET A 1 1.93 15.57 21.11
C MET A 1 2.09 15.51 19.60
N ILE A 2 0.99 15.38 18.88
CA ILE A 2 0.97 15.26 17.42
C ILE A 2 1.42 16.61 16.86
N ILE A 3 2.50 16.61 16.09
CA ILE A 3 3.05 17.81 15.46
C ILE A 3 2.03 18.29 14.43
N ASN A 4 1.19 19.22 14.84
CA ASN A 4 0.28 19.96 13.98
C ASN A 4 0.96 21.27 13.62
N ASP A 5 1.99 21.20 12.77
CA ASP A 5 2.67 22.39 12.28
C ASP A 5 2.04 22.82 10.94
N ARG A 6 1.11 23.76 11.02
CA ARG A 6 0.50 24.46 9.87
C ARG A 6 1.30 25.73 9.57
N THR A 7 2.55 25.55 9.16
CA THR A 7 3.32 26.57 8.43
C THR A 7 3.62 26.06 7.01
N PRO A 8 3.48 26.89 5.95
CA PRO A 8 3.81 26.46 4.60
C PRO A 8 5.33 26.51 4.44
N ASN A 9 6.02 25.45 4.87
CA ASN A 9 7.45 25.24 4.64
C ASN A 9 7.74 23.74 4.57
N THR A 10 7.99 23.24 3.35
CA THR A 10 8.63 21.95 3.01
C THR A 10 8.25 20.76 3.92
N ARG A 11 7.14 20.07 3.62
CA ARG A 11 6.84 18.76 4.23
C ARG A 11 7.88 17.75 3.74
N ARG A 12 8.68 17.18 4.64
CA ARG A 12 9.53 16.02 4.32
C ARG A 12 8.63 14.83 4.00
N LEU A 13 8.84 14.19 2.84
CA LEU A 13 8.06 13.02 2.45
C LEU A 13 8.30 11.88 3.44
N ARG A 14 7.24 11.16 3.84
CA ARG A 14 7.37 9.97 4.68
C ARG A 14 7.93 8.82 3.86
N LEU A 15 9.01 8.21 4.33
CA LEU A 15 9.69 7.11 3.68
C LEU A 15 9.94 5.99 4.69
N GLY A 16 9.55 4.77 4.32
CA GLY A 16 9.71 3.60 5.17
C GLY A 16 9.95 2.33 4.38
N ALA A 17 10.01 1.21 5.10
CA ALA A 17 10.16 -0.12 4.50
C ALA A 17 9.16 -1.13 5.09
N ASN A 18 8.70 -2.04 4.24
CA ASN A 18 8.03 -3.27 4.67
C ASN A 18 9.10 -4.19 5.26
N TYR A 19 9.00 -4.47 6.56
CA TYR A 19 10.02 -5.19 7.31
C TYR A 19 9.91 -6.69 7.06
N VAL A 20 10.85 -7.19 6.26
CA VAL A 20 11.19 -8.59 6.08
C VAL A 20 12.46 -8.88 6.91
N PRO A 21 12.39 -9.75 7.93
CA PRO A 21 13.55 -10.13 8.74
C PRO A 21 14.65 -10.77 7.89
N SER A 22 15.90 -10.34 8.08
CA SER A 22 17.07 -10.87 7.36
C SER A 22 17.34 -12.34 7.67
N ASP A 23 17.15 -12.74 8.94
CA ASP A 23 17.32 -14.10 9.43
C ASP A 23 15.98 -14.80 9.55
N GLY A 24 15.74 -15.81 8.71
CA GLY A 24 14.56 -16.68 8.79
C GLY A 24 13.27 -16.11 8.21
N TRP A 25 13.29 -14.94 7.54
CA TRP A 25 12.09 -14.31 6.98
C TRP A 25 10.99 -14.19 8.06
N PHE A 26 9.71 -14.27 7.71
CA PHE A 26 8.64 -14.30 8.70
C PHE A 26 8.67 -15.56 9.58
N TYR A 27 9.36 -16.65 9.22
CA TYR A 27 9.50 -17.79 10.13
C TYR A 27 10.28 -17.45 11.42
N SER A 28 11.03 -16.34 11.43
CA SER A 28 11.69 -15.81 12.62
C SER A 28 10.75 -15.54 13.79
N TRP A 29 9.45 -15.34 13.58
CA TRP A 29 8.47 -15.21 14.66
C TRP A 29 8.33 -16.47 15.52
N LEU A 30 8.73 -17.65 15.03
CA LEU A 30 8.75 -18.88 15.82
C LEU A 30 9.85 -18.86 16.89
N ASP A 31 10.98 -18.21 16.58
CA ASP A 31 12.18 -18.12 17.40
C ASP A 31 12.71 -16.67 17.41
N PHE A 32 11.86 -15.74 17.86
CA PHE A 32 12.10 -14.30 17.76
C PHE A 32 13.41 -13.87 18.45
N SER A 33 14.19 -13.05 17.75
CA SER A 33 15.43 -12.46 18.25
C SER A 33 15.41 -10.94 18.15
N ALA A 34 15.33 -10.26 19.29
CA ALA A 34 15.40 -8.81 19.37
C ALA A 34 16.74 -8.27 18.84
N ASP A 35 17.85 -8.99 19.04
CA ASP A 35 19.16 -8.57 18.55
C ASP A 35 19.29 -8.70 17.02
N ALA A 36 18.58 -9.66 16.40
CA ALA A 36 18.49 -9.70 14.94
C ALA A 36 17.68 -8.50 14.42
N ALA A 37 16.52 -8.23 15.02
CA ALA A 37 15.71 -7.07 14.66
C ALA A 37 16.45 -5.73 14.84
N ARG A 38 17.29 -5.59 15.89
CA ARG A 38 18.13 -4.40 16.08
C ARG A 38 19.07 -4.16 14.91
N ARG A 39 19.77 -5.21 14.43
CA ARG A 39 20.66 -5.08 13.26
C ARG A 39 19.89 -4.69 12.01
N ASP A 40 18.75 -5.32 11.79
CA ASP A 40 17.89 -5.03 10.65
C ASP A 40 17.37 -3.57 10.69
N PHE A 41 17.01 -3.05 11.86
CA PHE A 41 16.53 -1.67 11.99
C PHE A 41 17.66 -0.63 11.99
N GLU A 42 18.87 -0.99 12.44
CA GLU A 42 20.06 -0.15 12.26
C GLU A 42 20.32 0.11 10.76
N ASP A 43 20.22 -0.93 9.93
CA ASP A 43 20.34 -0.82 8.48
C ASP A 43 19.29 0.15 7.89
N LEU A 44 18.02 -0.02 8.25
CA LEU A 44 16.94 0.84 7.75
C LEU A 44 17.06 2.29 8.22
N ALA A 45 17.41 2.51 9.49
CA ALA A 45 17.65 3.84 10.03
C ALA A 45 18.83 4.54 9.35
N SER A 46 19.87 3.78 8.94
CA SER A 46 21.02 4.32 8.21
C SER A 46 20.66 4.92 6.85
N LEU A 47 19.54 4.50 6.26
CA LEU A 47 19.00 5.09 5.01
C LEU A 47 18.23 6.39 5.26
N GLY A 48 17.91 6.72 6.51
CA GLY A 48 17.11 7.88 6.90
C GLY A 48 15.59 7.65 6.79
N LEU A 49 15.14 6.40 6.89
CA LEU A 49 13.71 6.04 6.93
C LEU A 49 13.08 6.46 8.26
N ASP A 50 11.79 6.81 8.24
CA ASP A 50 11.02 7.23 9.43
C ASP A 50 10.07 6.16 9.97
N HIS A 51 9.81 5.11 9.21
CA HIS A 51 8.90 4.06 9.64
C HIS A 51 9.17 2.68 9.03
N VAL A 52 8.60 1.67 9.68
CA VAL A 52 8.49 0.30 9.18
C VAL A 52 7.05 -0.19 9.24
N ARG A 53 6.68 -1.05 8.29
CA ARG A 53 5.46 -1.86 8.34
C ARG A 53 5.83 -3.30 8.72
N VAL A 54 5.20 -3.84 9.75
CA VAL A 54 5.53 -5.15 10.34
C VAL A 54 4.37 -6.15 10.24
N PHE A 55 4.70 -7.44 10.17
CA PHE A 55 3.78 -8.50 9.73
C PHE A 55 3.74 -9.68 10.73
N PRO A 56 3.02 -9.57 11.86
CA PRO A 56 2.79 -10.69 12.77
C PRO A 56 1.97 -11.82 12.14
N ILE A 57 2.39 -13.07 12.28
CA ILE A 57 1.74 -14.21 11.60
C ILE A 57 0.55 -14.77 12.38
N TRP A 58 -0.62 -14.66 11.75
CA TRP A 58 -1.92 -15.01 12.34
C TRP A 58 -1.99 -16.43 12.95
N PRO A 59 -1.65 -17.52 12.25
CA PRO A 59 -1.78 -18.88 12.79
C PRO A 59 -0.87 -19.17 14.00
N TRP A 60 0.24 -18.46 14.16
CA TRP A 60 1.11 -18.65 15.33
C TRP A 60 0.60 -17.92 16.56
N ILE A 61 -0.14 -16.84 16.37
CA ILE A 61 -0.76 -16.08 17.46
C ILE A 61 -2.12 -16.67 17.85
N GLN A 62 -2.94 -17.09 16.88
CA GLN A 62 -4.27 -17.66 17.09
C GLN A 62 -4.40 -19.09 16.51
N PRO A 63 -3.63 -20.07 17.01
CA PRO A 63 -3.64 -21.45 16.47
C PRO A 63 -4.98 -22.17 16.69
N ASN A 64 -5.75 -21.77 17.70
CA ASN A 64 -7.14 -22.15 17.90
C ASN A 64 -7.97 -20.87 18.04
N ARG A 65 -9.19 -20.88 17.51
CA ARG A 65 -10.08 -19.72 17.52
C ARG A 65 -10.22 -19.04 18.89
N ALA A 66 -10.26 -19.82 19.98
CA ALA A 66 -10.40 -19.32 21.34
C ALA A 66 -9.07 -19.16 22.11
N LEU A 67 -7.94 -19.45 21.46
CA LEU A 67 -6.60 -19.37 22.06
C LEU A 67 -5.75 -18.33 21.35
N LEU A 68 -5.57 -17.18 21.98
CA LEU A 68 -4.56 -16.19 21.61
C LEU A 68 -3.32 -16.42 22.48
N ARG A 69 -2.22 -16.80 21.85
CA ARG A 69 -0.95 -17.05 22.54
C ARG A 69 -0.32 -15.71 22.94
N GLN A 70 -0.05 -15.54 24.24
CA GLN A 70 0.55 -14.31 24.76
C GLN A 70 1.99 -14.10 24.25
N ARG A 71 2.79 -15.18 24.20
CA ARG A 71 4.20 -15.08 23.82
C ARG A 71 4.48 -14.35 22.48
N PRO A 72 3.87 -14.74 21.34
CA PRO A 72 4.11 -14.03 20.09
C PRO A 72 3.55 -12.60 20.08
N ILE A 73 2.58 -12.27 20.94
CA ILE A 73 2.19 -10.87 21.17
C ILE A 73 3.34 -10.14 21.86
N ASP A 74 3.92 -10.69 22.94
CA ASP A 74 5.06 -10.09 23.63
C ASP A 74 6.28 -9.92 22.70
N ASP A 75 6.52 -10.86 21.78
CA ASP A 75 7.56 -10.78 20.77
C ASP A 75 7.28 -9.63 19.76
N LEU A 76 6.04 -9.45 19.30
CA LEU A 76 5.63 -8.30 18.46
C LEU A 76 5.85 -6.96 19.19
N LEU A 77 5.50 -6.92 20.47
CA LEU A 77 5.68 -5.73 21.29
C LEU A 77 7.17 -5.41 21.48
N SER A 78 7.99 -6.44 21.67
CA SER A 78 9.45 -6.29 21.76
C SER A 78 10.03 -5.77 20.43
N LEU A 79 9.53 -6.23 19.28
CA LEU A 79 9.92 -5.70 17.96
C LEU A 79 9.57 -4.21 17.83
N ILE A 80 8.37 -3.81 18.28
CA ILE A 80 7.93 -2.40 18.25
C ILE A 80 8.83 -1.53 19.15
N ASP A 81 9.18 -2.02 20.33
CA ASP A 81 10.08 -1.32 21.25
C ASP A 81 11.50 -1.19 20.64
N VAL A 82 11.98 -2.22 19.95
CA VAL A 82 13.27 -2.19 19.21
C VAL A 82 13.23 -1.17 18.08
N ALA A 83 12.13 -1.03 17.34
CA ALA A 83 12.00 0.02 16.33
C ALA A 83 12.11 1.45 16.93
N ALA A 84 11.61 1.65 18.14
CA ALA A 84 11.72 2.92 18.85
C ALA A 84 13.17 3.27 19.24
N GLU A 85 14.05 2.27 19.43
CA GLU A 85 15.49 2.50 19.68
C GLU A 85 16.17 3.24 18.51
N PHE A 86 15.57 3.19 17.31
CA PHE A 86 16.06 3.81 16.07
C PHE A 86 15.16 4.93 15.54
N ASP A 87 14.28 5.48 16.38
CA ASP A 87 13.31 6.53 16.03
C ASP A 87 12.34 6.14 14.87
N LEU A 88 12.10 4.84 14.67
CA LEU A 88 11.18 4.34 13.65
C LEU A 88 9.75 4.26 14.19
N GLY A 89 8.82 4.90 13.48
CA GLY A 89 7.39 4.66 13.63
C GLY A 89 7.02 3.26 13.11
N VAL A 90 5.99 2.64 13.67
CA VAL A 90 5.53 1.31 13.28
C VAL A 90 4.10 1.33 12.79
N ALA A 91 3.87 0.73 11.63
CA ALA A 91 2.58 0.27 11.18
C ALA A 91 2.48 -1.24 11.33
N VAL A 92 1.38 -1.74 11.90
CA VAL A 92 1.18 -3.18 12.15
C VAL A 92 0.09 -3.70 11.23
N ASP A 93 0.39 -4.73 10.44
CA ASP A 93 -0.63 -5.43 9.67
C ASP A 93 -1.07 -6.70 10.39
N LEU A 94 -2.34 -6.79 10.75
CA LEU A 94 -2.82 -7.80 11.69
C LEU A 94 -2.97 -9.19 11.06
N LEU A 95 -3.79 -9.30 10.02
CA LEU A 95 -4.09 -10.58 9.37
C LEU A 95 -3.11 -10.82 8.23
N GLN A 96 -1.97 -11.40 8.58
CA GLN A 96 -1.10 -12.01 7.58
C GLN A 96 -1.73 -13.32 7.12
N GLY A 97 -2.75 -13.18 6.28
CA GLY A 97 -3.35 -14.27 5.55
C GLY A 97 -2.50 -14.62 4.33
N HIS A 98 -2.02 -13.63 3.58
CA HIS A 98 -1.21 -13.80 2.37
C HIS A 98 0.07 -12.97 2.42
N LEU A 99 1.22 -13.62 2.18
CA LEU A 99 2.55 -12.98 2.09
C LEU A 99 3.42 -13.70 1.06
N SER A 100 3.91 -12.98 0.05
CA SER A 100 4.85 -13.48 -0.96
C SER A 100 4.49 -14.86 -1.53
N SER A 101 3.25 -15.03 -1.98
CA SER A 101 2.63 -16.27 -2.50
C SER A 101 2.20 -17.35 -1.48
N PHE A 102 2.51 -17.17 -0.19
CA PHE A 102 2.12 -18.13 0.85
C PHE A 102 0.88 -17.66 1.62
N ASP A 103 -0.05 -18.59 1.85
CA ASP A 103 -1.19 -18.38 2.73
C ASP A 103 -0.90 -18.89 4.15
N PHE A 104 -0.98 -18.01 5.15
CA PHE A 104 -0.86 -18.31 6.57
C PHE A 104 -2.23 -18.26 7.24
N LEU A 105 -3.01 -19.34 7.05
CA LEU A 105 -4.32 -19.51 7.66
C LEU A 105 -4.26 -20.48 8.84
N PRO A 106 -4.95 -20.21 9.95
CA PRO A 106 -4.98 -21.15 11.07
C PRO A 106 -5.81 -22.39 10.72
N SER A 107 -5.45 -23.53 11.33
CA SER A 107 -6.10 -24.82 11.07
C SER A 107 -7.64 -24.81 11.25
N TRP A 108 -8.16 -23.89 12.08
CA TRP A 108 -9.58 -23.78 12.37
C TRP A 108 -10.42 -23.10 11.27
N VAL A 109 -9.81 -22.68 10.14
CA VAL A 109 -10.52 -22.26 8.92
C VAL A 109 -10.18 -23.11 7.69
N LEU A 110 -9.41 -24.18 7.85
CA LEU A 110 -8.87 -24.98 6.76
C LEU A 110 -9.42 -26.41 6.75
N THR A 111 -9.47 -27.04 5.56
CA THR A 111 -9.74 -28.47 5.37
C THR A 111 -11.07 -28.94 5.99
N TRP A 112 -11.05 -29.75 7.05
CA TRP A 112 -12.24 -30.18 7.79
C TRP A 112 -12.99 -29.03 8.47
N HIS A 113 -12.30 -27.91 8.69
CA HIS A 113 -12.86 -26.67 9.24
C HIS A 113 -12.99 -25.58 8.17
N GLN A 114 -13.00 -25.94 6.87
CA GLN A 114 -13.06 -24.95 5.80
C GLN A 114 -14.27 -24.03 5.97
N SER A 115 -13.99 -22.74 6.15
CA SER A 115 -14.99 -21.69 6.27
C SER A 115 -14.43 -20.39 5.73
N SER A 116 -15.24 -19.59 5.05
CA SER A 116 -14.79 -18.28 4.55
C SER A 116 -14.54 -17.32 5.70
N VAL A 117 -13.33 -16.76 5.77
CA VAL A 117 -12.95 -15.73 6.75
C VAL A 117 -13.78 -14.44 6.63
N PHE A 118 -14.45 -14.22 5.49
CA PHE A 118 -15.25 -13.03 5.22
C PHE A 118 -16.73 -13.18 5.59
N THR A 119 -17.27 -14.40 5.53
CA THR A 119 -18.73 -14.61 5.61
C THR A 119 -19.16 -15.54 6.73
N ASP A 120 -18.31 -16.47 7.17
CA ASP A 120 -18.66 -17.35 8.28
C ASP A 120 -18.63 -16.59 9.61
N ARG A 121 -19.77 -16.60 10.32
CA ARG A 121 -19.90 -15.87 11.59
C ARG A 121 -18.91 -16.34 12.65
N THR A 122 -18.69 -17.66 12.74
CA THR A 122 -17.80 -18.22 13.74
C THR A 122 -16.35 -17.80 13.47
N ALA A 123 -15.95 -17.78 12.19
CA ALA A 123 -14.63 -17.31 11.81
C ALA A 123 -14.46 -15.81 12.06
N ARG A 124 -15.47 -15.00 11.69
CA ARG A 124 -15.51 -13.55 11.97
C ARG A 124 -15.39 -13.23 13.45
N ASP A 125 -16.09 -13.94 14.33
CA ASP A 125 -15.98 -13.75 15.78
C ASP A 125 -14.55 -13.99 16.28
N GLY A 126 -13.89 -15.03 15.74
CA GLY A 126 -12.49 -15.33 16.04
C GLY A 126 -11.53 -14.23 15.58
N ILE A 127 -11.70 -13.75 14.35
CA ILE A 127 -10.92 -12.66 13.76
C ILE A 127 -11.13 -11.37 14.53
N ARG A 128 -12.38 -11.06 14.90
CA ARG A 128 -12.73 -9.88 15.71
C ARG A 128 -11.97 -9.87 17.03
N GLU A 129 -11.93 -11.00 17.73
CA GLU A 129 -11.21 -11.11 19.00
C GLU A 129 -9.69 -11.00 18.82
N TYR A 130 -9.14 -11.57 17.74
CA TYR A 130 -7.73 -11.39 17.35
C TYR A 130 -7.40 -9.92 17.10
N VAL A 131 -8.17 -9.24 16.24
CA VAL A 131 -8.00 -7.83 15.89
C VAL A 131 -8.12 -6.95 17.14
N ARG A 132 -9.13 -7.19 17.98
CA ARG A 132 -9.32 -6.47 19.24
C ARG A 132 -8.11 -6.63 20.14
N ARG A 133 -7.66 -7.87 20.39
CA ARG A 133 -6.55 -8.13 21.31
C ARG A 133 -5.25 -7.50 20.83
N LEU A 134 -4.85 -7.73 19.59
CA LEU A 134 -3.59 -7.18 19.07
C LEU A 134 -3.63 -5.65 19.05
N SER A 135 -4.73 -5.06 18.57
CA SER A 135 -4.85 -3.60 18.51
C SER A 135 -4.75 -2.97 19.89
N THR A 136 -5.40 -3.55 20.91
CA THR A 136 -5.26 -3.08 22.30
C THR A 136 -3.81 -3.14 22.78
N GLU A 137 -3.11 -4.25 22.51
CA GLU A 137 -1.74 -4.45 23.00
C GLU A 137 -0.73 -3.55 22.28
N VAL A 138 -0.77 -3.49 20.94
CA VAL A 138 0.13 -2.64 20.15
C VAL A 138 -0.17 -1.16 20.34
N GLY A 139 -1.45 -0.80 20.56
CA GLY A 139 -1.89 0.57 20.79
C GLY A 139 -1.39 1.19 22.10
N THR A 140 -0.75 0.40 22.98
CA THR A 140 -0.08 0.94 24.16
C THR A 140 1.29 1.56 23.85
N ARG A 141 1.84 1.34 22.64
CA ARG A 141 3.16 1.85 22.23
C ARG A 141 3.00 3.15 21.45
N PRO A 142 3.71 4.23 21.84
CA PRO A 142 3.53 5.55 21.23
C PRO A 142 4.09 5.66 19.80
N ASN A 143 5.00 4.76 19.40
CA ASN A 143 5.53 4.73 18.04
C ASN A 143 4.64 3.94 17.06
N VAL A 144 3.55 3.30 17.51
CA VAL A 144 2.56 2.70 16.62
C VAL A 144 1.63 3.79 16.10
N PHE A 145 1.68 4.05 14.80
CA PHE A 145 0.88 5.12 14.18
C PHE A 145 -0.23 4.61 13.25
N ALA A 146 -0.17 3.35 12.80
CA ALA A 146 -1.17 2.76 11.92
C ALA A 146 -1.35 1.26 12.20
N ILE A 147 -2.57 0.77 11.97
CA ILE A 147 -2.92 -0.63 12.06
C ILE A 147 -3.75 -0.99 10.83
N THR A 148 -3.22 -1.88 9.98
CA THR A 148 -3.92 -2.39 8.81
C THR A 148 -4.60 -3.71 9.15
N LEU A 149 -5.81 -3.95 8.63
CA LEU A 149 -6.53 -5.21 8.87
C LEU A 149 -5.72 -6.45 8.48
N GLY A 150 -4.90 -6.35 7.44
CA GLY A 150 -4.02 -7.40 6.95
C GLY A 150 -3.43 -7.00 5.61
N ASN A 151 -2.38 -7.71 5.20
CA ASN A 151 -1.77 -7.50 3.89
C ASN A 151 -2.67 -8.08 2.79
N GLU A 152 -3.04 -7.26 1.80
CA GLU A 152 -3.73 -7.68 0.57
C GLU A 152 -4.81 -8.74 0.81
N VAL A 153 -5.72 -8.47 1.76
CA VAL A 153 -6.63 -9.51 2.29
C VAL A 153 -7.50 -10.15 1.20
N ASN A 154 -7.67 -9.45 0.08
CA ASN A 154 -8.39 -9.93 -1.09
C ASN A 154 -7.70 -11.11 -1.81
N ASN A 155 -6.41 -11.38 -1.59
CA ASN A 155 -5.73 -12.61 -2.05
C ASN A 155 -6.33 -13.89 -1.47
N LEU A 156 -7.05 -13.80 -0.34
CA LEU A 156 -7.70 -14.96 0.26
C LEU A 156 -8.92 -15.44 -0.54
N TRP A 157 -9.35 -14.69 -1.55
CA TRP A 157 -10.31 -15.11 -2.57
C TRP A 157 -9.57 -15.79 -3.74
N PRO A 158 -10.10 -16.87 -4.36
CA PRO A 158 -11.44 -17.43 -4.20
C PRO A 158 -11.60 -18.49 -3.10
N THR A 159 -10.52 -18.91 -2.45
CA THR A 159 -10.56 -19.96 -1.39
C THR A 159 -11.51 -19.58 -0.25
N ASN A 160 -11.62 -18.29 0.05
CA ASN A 160 -12.59 -17.68 0.94
C ASN A 160 -13.62 -16.89 0.13
N ALA A 161 -14.66 -17.59 -0.34
CA ALA A 161 -15.73 -16.97 -1.12
C ALA A 161 -16.39 -15.82 -0.35
N THR A 162 -16.69 -14.73 -1.06
CA THR A 162 -17.34 -13.54 -0.50
C THR A 162 -18.15 -12.82 -1.59
N THR A 163 -18.90 -11.80 -1.19
CA THR A 163 -19.58 -10.84 -2.08
C THR A 163 -19.10 -9.43 -1.76
N PRO A 164 -19.28 -8.44 -2.66
CA PRO A 164 -18.91 -7.06 -2.37
C PRO A 164 -19.52 -6.51 -1.09
N ALA A 165 -20.79 -6.83 -0.81
CA ALA A 165 -21.44 -6.41 0.42
C ALA A 165 -20.82 -7.06 1.66
N ALA A 166 -20.47 -8.35 1.58
CA ALA A 166 -19.91 -9.08 2.71
C ALA A 166 -18.45 -8.73 3.00
N SER A 167 -17.62 -8.49 1.97
CA SER A 167 -16.24 -8.00 2.16
C SER A 167 -16.24 -6.60 2.78
N ARG A 168 -17.14 -5.71 2.34
CA ARG A 168 -17.29 -4.37 2.91
C ARG A 168 -17.75 -4.41 4.35
N GLU A 169 -18.74 -5.24 4.67
CA GLU A 169 -19.23 -5.42 6.05
C GLU A 169 -18.10 -5.93 6.95
N TRP A 170 -17.36 -6.95 6.50
CA TRP A 170 -16.20 -7.50 7.20
C TRP A 170 -15.14 -6.44 7.49
N ALA A 171 -14.75 -5.64 6.48
CA ALA A 171 -13.75 -4.61 6.65
C ALA A 171 -14.25 -3.49 7.58
N THR A 172 -15.50 -3.05 7.42
CA THR A 172 -16.11 -2.01 8.27
C THR A 172 -16.11 -2.43 9.74
N GLU A 173 -16.56 -3.65 10.03
CA GLU A 173 -16.60 -4.20 11.39
C GLU A 173 -15.21 -4.19 12.04
N LEU A 174 -14.19 -4.70 11.33
CA LEU A 174 -12.85 -4.80 11.92
C LEU A 174 -12.17 -3.43 12.06
N LEU A 175 -12.42 -2.48 11.17
CA LEU A 175 -11.92 -1.11 11.31
C LEU A 175 -12.53 -0.43 12.55
N ASP A 176 -13.81 -0.65 12.84
CA ASP A 176 -14.44 -0.16 14.07
C ASP A 176 -13.81 -0.77 15.33
N VAL A 177 -13.43 -2.05 15.28
CA VAL A 177 -12.72 -2.72 16.37
C VAL A 177 -11.34 -2.08 16.59
N VAL A 178 -10.58 -1.83 15.51
CA VAL A 178 -9.27 -1.15 15.59
C VAL A 178 -9.43 0.24 16.20
N ARG A 179 -10.38 1.06 15.71
CA ARG A 179 -10.64 2.42 16.25
C ARG A 179 -10.92 2.41 17.74
N ALA A 180 -11.74 1.47 18.21
CA ALA A 180 -12.09 1.36 19.62
C ALA A 180 -10.90 0.89 20.47
N ALA A 181 -10.09 -0.03 19.96
CA ALA A 181 -8.99 -0.66 20.69
C ALA A 181 -7.70 0.18 20.71
N ALA A 182 -7.44 0.97 19.67
CA ALA A 182 -6.23 1.77 19.47
C ALA A 182 -6.57 3.16 18.88
N PRO A 183 -7.21 4.07 19.65
CA PRO A 183 -7.78 5.32 19.13
C PRO A 183 -6.75 6.35 18.63
N SER A 184 -5.45 6.13 18.87
CA SER A 184 -4.36 6.98 18.36
C SER A 184 -3.72 6.46 17.08
N ALA A 185 -4.04 5.24 16.65
CA ALA A 185 -3.54 4.65 15.42
C ALA A 185 -4.53 4.88 14.27
N LEU A 186 -4.02 5.01 13.06
CA LEU A 186 -4.81 5.05 11.83
C LEU A 186 -5.29 3.63 11.49
N PRO A 187 -6.60 3.30 11.55
CA PRO A 187 -7.16 2.05 11.01
C PRO A 187 -7.12 2.04 9.47
N LEU A 188 -6.53 1.00 8.90
CA LEU A 188 -6.36 0.87 7.44
C LEU A 188 -6.89 -0.46 6.90
N HIS A 189 -7.31 -0.43 5.64
CA HIS A 189 -7.67 -1.60 4.85
C HIS A 189 -6.74 -1.66 3.63
N SER A 190 -6.19 -2.83 3.33
CA SER A 190 -5.26 -3.06 2.22
C SER A 190 -5.76 -4.17 1.32
N VAL A 191 -5.73 -3.89 0.01
CA VAL A 191 -6.10 -4.79 -1.08
C VAL A 191 -5.11 -4.63 -2.23
N PHE A 192 -4.81 -5.72 -2.94
CA PHE A 192 -3.99 -5.67 -4.14
C PHE A 192 -4.76 -5.17 -5.37
N ASP A 193 -4.06 -4.99 -6.48
CA ASP A 193 -4.49 -4.19 -7.62
C ASP A 193 -5.66 -4.76 -8.44
N ASP A 194 -6.02 -6.04 -8.30
CA ASP A 194 -7.25 -6.58 -8.90
C ASP A 194 -8.51 -5.85 -8.41
N ALA A 195 -8.49 -5.29 -7.20
CA ALA A 195 -9.57 -4.43 -6.72
C ALA A 195 -9.77 -3.19 -7.61
N TRP A 196 -8.77 -2.78 -8.39
CA TRP A 196 -8.84 -1.65 -9.32
C TRP A 196 -9.07 -2.07 -10.76
N TYR A 197 -8.64 -3.27 -11.15
CA TYR A 197 -8.49 -3.65 -12.57
C TYR A 197 -9.32 -4.87 -12.99
N ALA A 198 -9.64 -5.80 -12.09
CA ALA A 198 -10.31 -7.04 -12.42
C ALA A 198 -11.85 -6.90 -12.24
N PRO A 199 -12.65 -6.97 -13.32
CA PRO A 199 -14.10 -6.79 -13.26
C PRO A 199 -14.82 -7.75 -12.32
N ASP A 200 -14.40 -9.02 -12.33
CA ASP A 200 -15.05 -10.10 -11.59
C ASP A 200 -14.60 -10.20 -10.12
N HIS A 201 -13.65 -9.35 -9.70
CA HIS A 201 -13.11 -9.40 -8.35
C HIS A 201 -14.12 -8.83 -7.33
N PRO A 202 -14.49 -9.57 -6.26
CA PRO A 202 -15.56 -9.17 -5.35
C PRO A 202 -15.19 -8.01 -4.43
N PHE A 203 -13.91 -7.66 -4.33
CA PHE A 203 -13.44 -6.46 -3.63
C PHE A 203 -13.47 -5.26 -4.58
N HIS A 204 -14.19 -4.20 -4.19
CA HIS A 204 -14.41 -3.02 -5.02
C HIS A 204 -13.43 -1.89 -4.65
N PRO A 205 -13.09 -0.98 -5.59
CA PRO A 205 -12.23 0.16 -5.28
C PRO A 205 -12.87 1.09 -4.24
N ALA A 206 -14.20 1.07 -4.14
CA ALA A 206 -14.98 1.78 -3.12
C ALA A 206 -14.49 1.45 -1.70
N ASP A 207 -14.12 0.20 -1.43
CA ASP A 207 -13.63 -0.19 -0.11
C ASP A 207 -12.24 0.38 0.15
N ALA A 208 -11.37 0.46 -0.87
CA ALA A 208 -10.04 1.06 -0.74
C ALA A 208 -10.11 2.58 -0.49
N VAL A 209 -11.04 3.28 -1.14
CA VAL A 209 -11.13 4.76 -1.09
C VAL A 209 -12.10 5.32 -0.04
N ASP A 210 -13.02 4.53 0.50
CA ASP A 210 -13.95 5.00 1.52
C ASP A 210 -13.65 4.45 2.93
N LEU A 211 -13.02 3.27 3.04
CA LEU A 211 -12.79 2.63 4.34
C LEU A 211 -11.41 2.96 4.90
N GLY A 212 -11.32 3.10 6.22
CA GLY A 212 -10.10 3.46 6.92
C GLY A 212 -9.70 4.92 6.71
N ASP A 213 -8.59 5.32 7.32
CA ASP A 213 -8.19 6.74 7.36
C ASP A 213 -7.41 7.20 6.12
N LEU A 214 -6.72 6.28 5.45
CA LEU A 214 -5.96 6.52 4.23
C LEU A 214 -6.34 5.47 3.17
N THR A 215 -6.33 5.86 1.90
CA THR A 215 -6.32 4.85 0.82
C THR A 215 -4.94 4.22 0.79
N THR A 216 -4.85 2.89 0.74
CA THR A 216 -3.58 2.19 0.51
C THR A 216 -3.53 1.71 -0.94
N VAL A 217 -2.36 1.78 -1.57
CA VAL A 217 -2.11 1.21 -2.89
C VAL A 217 -0.79 0.45 -2.89
N HIS A 218 -0.77 -0.69 -3.58
CA HIS A 218 0.40 -1.53 -3.79
C HIS A 218 0.75 -1.51 -5.28
N SER A 219 1.93 -1.00 -5.63
CA SER A 219 2.34 -0.80 -7.01
C SER A 219 3.39 -1.83 -7.44
N TRP A 220 2.93 -2.81 -8.20
CA TRP A 220 3.75 -3.91 -8.70
C TRP A 220 3.78 -3.93 -10.21
N VAL A 221 4.90 -3.51 -10.81
CA VAL A 221 5.02 -3.41 -12.29
C VAL A 221 4.92 -4.77 -13.01
N PHE A 222 5.08 -5.88 -12.29
CA PHE A 222 4.93 -7.23 -12.85
C PHE A 222 3.46 -7.64 -13.11
N ASN A 223 2.48 -6.81 -12.73
CA ASN A 223 1.06 -6.98 -13.06
C ASN A 223 0.76 -6.90 -14.57
N GLY A 224 1.77 -6.63 -15.39
CA GLY A 224 1.67 -6.49 -16.84
C GLY A 224 2.21 -5.15 -17.33
N THR A 225 2.35 -4.16 -16.45
CA THR A 225 2.85 -2.83 -16.80
C THR A 225 4.26 -2.87 -17.40
N SER A 226 5.17 -3.64 -16.79
CA SER A 226 6.54 -3.84 -17.28
C SER A 226 6.62 -4.47 -18.68
N ARG A 227 5.58 -5.21 -19.10
CA ARG A 227 5.53 -5.81 -20.44
C ARG A 227 5.24 -4.79 -21.54
N ILE A 228 4.76 -3.60 -21.17
CA ILE A 228 4.51 -2.50 -22.09
C ILE A 228 5.84 -1.89 -22.56
N ASP A 229 6.69 -1.51 -21.61
CA ASP A 229 7.92 -0.75 -21.90
C ASP A 229 9.07 -0.90 -20.88
N GLY A 230 9.08 -1.99 -20.12
CA GLY A 230 10.13 -2.25 -19.12
C GLY A 230 11.55 -2.29 -19.70
N PRO A 231 12.59 -2.12 -18.87
CA PRO A 231 12.53 -1.99 -17.40
C PRO A 231 12.33 -0.54 -16.90
N LEU A 232 12.52 0.47 -17.77
CA LEU A 232 12.55 1.89 -17.39
C LEU A 232 11.68 2.79 -18.28
N GLY A 233 10.80 2.20 -19.09
CA GLY A 233 9.90 2.96 -19.94
C GLY A 233 8.85 3.74 -19.14
N PRO A 234 8.21 4.74 -19.77
CA PRO A 234 7.28 5.64 -19.11
C PRO A 234 6.14 4.95 -18.34
N ALA A 235 5.50 3.91 -18.89
CA ALA A 235 4.45 3.17 -18.20
C ALA A 235 5.00 2.50 -16.94
N THR A 236 6.14 1.82 -17.08
CA THR A 236 6.82 1.12 -15.97
C THR A 236 7.19 2.08 -14.83
N THR A 237 7.82 3.22 -15.13
CA THR A 237 8.29 4.15 -14.08
C THR A 237 7.21 5.06 -13.50
N SER A 238 6.07 5.23 -14.18
CA SER A 238 4.95 6.05 -13.71
C SER A 238 3.80 5.27 -13.08
N HIS A 239 3.88 3.93 -13.05
CA HIS A 239 2.79 3.07 -12.59
C HIS A 239 2.29 3.39 -11.17
N ALA A 240 3.22 3.66 -10.23
CA ALA A 240 2.86 4.06 -8.88
C ALA A 240 2.07 5.37 -8.86
N ASP A 241 2.46 6.36 -9.67
CA ASP A 241 1.75 7.64 -9.79
C ASP A 241 0.38 7.48 -10.46
N TYR A 242 0.26 6.57 -11.43
CA TYR A 242 -1.02 6.22 -12.03
C TYR A 242 -2.01 5.67 -10.99
N LEU A 243 -1.57 4.74 -10.14
CA LEU A 243 -2.39 4.20 -9.05
C LEU A 243 -2.78 5.28 -8.03
N LEU A 244 -1.85 6.17 -7.67
CA LEU A 244 -2.14 7.31 -6.78
C LEU A 244 -3.22 8.22 -7.37
N GLU A 245 -3.12 8.56 -8.67
CA GLU A 245 -4.12 9.39 -9.35
C GLU A 245 -5.47 8.70 -9.50
N LEU A 246 -5.48 7.40 -9.81
CA LEU A 246 -6.72 6.63 -9.91
C LEU A 246 -7.45 6.55 -8.56
N ALA A 247 -6.69 6.34 -7.48
CA ALA A 247 -7.20 6.35 -6.13
C ALA A 247 -7.76 7.71 -5.73
N ALA A 248 -7.01 8.79 -5.96
CA ALA A 248 -7.44 10.16 -5.65
C ALA A 248 -8.64 10.63 -6.49
N ALA A 249 -8.74 10.19 -7.75
CA ALA A 249 -9.90 10.47 -8.61
C ALA A 249 -11.17 9.77 -8.10
N SER A 250 -11.03 8.55 -7.61
CA SER A 250 -12.14 7.72 -7.16
C SER A 250 -12.64 8.08 -5.75
N ALA A 251 -11.79 8.65 -4.89
CA ALA A 251 -12.16 8.97 -3.51
C ALA A 251 -13.31 9.97 -3.40
N SER A 252 -14.27 9.70 -2.51
CA SER A 252 -15.39 10.60 -2.21
C SER A 252 -14.92 11.95 -1.66
N ASP A 253 -13.90 11.94 -0.81
CA ASP A 253 -13.21 13.12 -0.29
C ASP A 253 -12.03 13.51 -1.20
N ALA A 254 -12.09 14.70 -1.78
CA ALA A 254 -11.07 15.26 -2.65
C ALA A 254 -9.70 15.45 -1.98
N ALA A 255 -9.67 15.52 -0.64
CA ALA A 255 -8.45 15.67 0.16
C ALA A 255 -7.96 14.36 0.79
N ARG A 256 -8.62 13.21 0.51
CA ARG A 256 -8.23 11.93 1.07
C ARG A 256 -6.79 11.57 0.67
N PRO A 257 -5.87 11.38 1.63
CA PRO A 257 -4.50 11.02 1.29
C PRO A 257 -4.39 9.55 0.87
N VAL A 258 -3.43 9.27 0.00
CA VAL A 258 -3.11 7.94 -0.50
C VAL A 258 -1.72 7.53 -0.03
N TRP A 259 -1.61 6.40 0.65
CA TRP A 259 -0.36 5.79 1.05
C TRP A 259 0.07 4.76 0.00
N LEU A 260 1.21 5.01 -0.65
CA LEU A 260 1.92 3.99 -1.43
C LEU A 260 2.57 2.99 -0.45
N GLN A 261 1.75 2.06 0.03
CA GLN A 261 2.10 1.13 1.12
C GLN A 261 3.02 0.00 0.64
N GLU A 262 3.02 -0.29 -0.66
CA GLU A 262 4.03 -1.15 -1.30
C GLU A 262 4.45 -0.62 -2.67
N VAL A 263 5.76 -0.65 -2.90
CA VAL A 263 6.40 -0.48 -4.19
C VAL A 263 7.79 -1.11 -4.10
N GLY A 264 8.24 -1.81 -5.14
CA GLY A 264 9.53 -2.50 -5.14
C GLY A 264 10.20 -2.56 -6.50
N VAL A 265 11.36 -3.20 -6.56
CA VAL A 265 12.13 -3.46 -7.79
C VAL A 265 12.09 -4.97 -8.06
N PRO A 266 11.03 -5.47 -8.72
CA PRO A 266 10.88 -6.89 -8.98
C PRO A 266 11.80 -7.36 -10.12
N ARG A 267 12.50 -8.48 -9.92
CA ARG A 267 13.18 -9.19 -11.00
C ARG A 267 12.23 -10.19 -11.68
N PRO A 268 12.37 -10.49 -12.98
CA PRO A 268 13.32 -9.91 -13.94
C PRO A 268 12.88 -8.56 -14.51
N ASP A 269 11.69 -8.06 -14.14
CA ASP A 269 11.06 -6.87 -14.71
C ASP A 269 11.93 -5.62 -14.64
N VAL A 270 12.69 -5.46 -13.54
CA VAL A 270 13.71 -4.42 -13.38
C VAL A 270 15.04 -5.08 -12.98
N PRO A 271 16.00 -5.22 -13.92
CA PRO A 271 17.30 -5.79 -13.65
C PRO A 271 18.13 -5.02 -12.61
N PRO A 272 19.09 -5.67 -11.92
CA PRO A 272 19.89 -5.05 -10.85
C PRO A 272 20.59 -3.74 -11.24
N GLU A 273 21.08 -3.64 -12.47
CA GLU A 273 21.75 -2.47 -13.04
C GLU A 273 20.82 -1.26 -13.21
N HIS A 274 19.51 -1.49 -13.29
CA HIS A 274 18.48 -0.47 -13.45
C HIS A 274 17.76 -0.13 -12.13
N ALA A 275 17.99 -0.91 -11.07
CA ALA A 275 17.29 -0.78 -9.79
C ALA A 275 17.36 0.65 -9.20
N GLY A 276 18.56 1.23 -9.13
CA GLY A 276 18.74 2.58 -8.58
C GLY A 276 18.04 3.66 -9.40
N GLU A 277 18.11 3.55 -10.74
CA GLU A 277 17.44 4.50 -11.64
C GLU A 277 15.91 4.38 -11.59
N PHE A 278 15.38 3.15 -11.50
CA PHE A 278 13.95 2.92 -11.29
C PHE A 278 13.47 3.60 -10.01
N VAL A 279 14.14 3.36 -8.88
CA VAL A 279 13.82 3.98 -7.58
C VAL A 279 13.81 5.51 -7.70
N ALA A 280 14.87 6.09 -8.28
CA ALA A 280 15.00 7.54 -8.42
C ALA A 280 13.84 8.12 -9.25
N ARG A 281 13.52 7.53 -10.41
CA ARG A 281 12.43 8.01 -11.29
C ARG A 281 11.05 7.83 -10.64
N THR A 282 10.80 6.71 -9.97
CA THR A 282 9.54 6.47 -9.26
C THR A 282 9.35 7.47 -8.14
N LEU A 283 10.34 7.67 -7.26
CA LEU A 283 10.26 8.60 -6.14
C LEU A 283 10.14 10.06 -6.59
N ASP A 284 10.88 10.45 -7.63
CA ASP A 284 10.77 11.78 -8.24
C ASP A 284 9.35 12.03 -8.76
N THR A 285 8.73 11.02 -9.38
CA THR A 285 7.36 11.10 -9.90
C THR A 285 6.33 11.20 -8.77
N VAL A 286 6.31 10.22 -7.86
CA VAL A 286 5.28 10.14 -6.81
C VAL A 286 5.46 11.21 -5.74
N GLY A 287 6.69 11.64 -5.46
CA GLY A 287 6.97 12.66 -4.44
C GLY A 287 6.29 14.00 -4.74
N ARG A 288 5.97 14.27 -6.01
CA ARG A 288 5.23 15.46 -6.45
C ARG A 288 3.71 15.27 -6.46
N ASN A 289 3.21 14.07 -6.17
CA ASN A 289 1.78 13.83 -6.15
C ASN A 289 1.15 14.43 -4.87
N PRO A 290 0.24 15.41 -4.96
CA PRO A 290 -0.35 16.07 -3.80
C PRO A 290 -1.23 15.15 -2.94
N ALA A 291 -1.68 14.01 -3.49
CA ALA A 291 -2.42 13.02 -2.71
C ALA A 291 -1.50 12.10 -1.90
N LEU A 292 -0.19 12.04 -2.21
CA LEU A 292 0.73 11.12 -1.57
C LEU A 292 0.93 11.46 -0.09
N TRP A 293 0.61 10.50 0.76
CA TRP A 293 0.85 10.60 2.20
C TRP A 293 2.27 10.18 2.58
N GLY A 294 2.78 9.12 1.96
CA GLY A 294 4.08 8.49 2.22
C GLY A 294 4.34 7.29 1.31
N VAL A 295 5.59 6.82 1.29
CA VAL A 295 6.04 5.64 0.53
C VAL A 295 6.63 4.61 1.49
N THR A 296 6.22 3.36 1.34
CA THR A 296 6.80 2.23 2.08
C THR A 296 7.34 1.21 1.09
N TRP A 297 8.65 1.07 1.06
CA TRP A 297 9.35 0.24 0.09
C TRP A 297 9.23 -1.24 0.43
N TRP A 298 8.90 -2.08 -0.54
CA TRP A 298 8.99 -3.53 -0.41
C TRP A 298 10.31 -4.03 -1.02
N SER A 299 11.23 -4.58 -0.24
CA SER A 299 11.21 -4.82 1.23
C SER A 299 12.55 -4.46 1.89
N SER A 300 12.66 -4.63 3.22
CA SER A 300 13.91 -4.32 3.94
C SER A 300 15.08 -5.24 3.57
N HIS A 301 14.91 -6.55 3.64
CA HIS A 301 15.96 -7.54 3.42
C HIS A 301 15.54 -8.60 2.39
N ASP A 302 16.53 -9.10 1.66
CA ASP A 302 16.42 -10.26 0.79
C ASP A 302 16.02 -11.51 1.58
N ILE A 303 15.42 -12.48 0.90
CA ILE A 303 15.06 -13.77 1.49
C ILE A 303 16.24 -14.73 1.34
N ASP A 304 16.59 -15.46 2.40
CA ASP A 304 17.60 -16.49 2.32
C ASP A 304 17.15 -17.62 1.37
N ARG A 305 17.96 -17.89 0.34
CA ARG A 305 17.69 -18.94 -0.67
C ARG A 305 17.69 -20.37 -0.11
N ARG A 306 18.04 -20.57 1.17
CA ARG A 306 17.78 -21.82 1.90
C ARG A 306 16.30 -22.06 2.17
N LEU A 307 15.48 -21.00 2.23
CA LEU A 307 14.02 -21.10 2.26
C LEU A 307 13.54 -21.32 0.82
N THR A 308 12.78 -22.38 0.57
CA THR A 308 12.39 -22.81 -0.78
C THR A 308 10.97 -22.39 -1.14
N ASP A 309 10.59 -22.62 -2.39
CA ASP A 309 9.21 -22.51 -2.90
C ASP A 309 8.65 -21.08 -3.09
N PHE A 310 9.48 -20.05 -2.88
CA PHE A 310 9.16 -18.69 -3.29
C PHE A 310 9.25 -18.55 -4.83
N PRO A 311 8.38 -17.74 -5.45
CA PRO A 311 8.66 -17.19 -6.78
C PRO A 311 10.05 -16.54 -6.77
N ASP A 312 10.89 -16.83 -7.77
CA ASP A 312 12.31 -16.42 -7.74
C ASP A 312 12.52 -14.91 -7.56
N ARG A 313 11.53 -14.11 -8.00
CA ARG A 313 11.50 -12.65 -7.83
C ARG A 313 11.53 -12.20 -6.37
N GLU A 314 10.94 -12.96 -5.45
CA GLU A 314 10.79 -12.59 -4.04
C GLU A 314 12.13 -12.53 -3.31
N TYR A 315 13.10 -13.39 -3.69
CA TYR A 315 14.38 -13.49 -3.00
C TYR A 315 15.18 -12.19 -3.01
N ASP A 316 15.06 -11.40 -4.08
CA ASP A 316 15.94 -10.27 -4.34
C ASP A 316 15.21 -8.91 -4.24
N LEU A 317 14.06 -8.83 -3.56
CA LEU A 317 13.29 -7.58 -3.38
C LEU A 317 13.84 -6.66 -2.30
N GLY A 318 14.74 -7.14 -1.44
CA GLY A 318 15.27 -6.40 -0.31
C GLY A 318 16.08 -5.17 -0.72
N LEU A 319 16.04 -4.14 0.12
CA LEU A 319 16.98 -3.01 0.11
C LEU A 319 18.38 -3.48 0.51
N PHE A 320 18.45 -4.45 1.41
CA PHE A 320 19.68 -5.08 1.88
C PHE A 320 19.69 -6.57 1.52
N THR A 321 20.88 -7.13 1.31
CA THR A 321 21.07 -8.58 1.27
C THR A 321 20.87 -9.19 2.66
N VAL A 322 20.74 -10.52 2.76
CA VAL A 322 20.75 -11.25 4.05
C VAL A 322 21.99 -10.97 4.90
N ASP A 323 23.14 -10.68 4.27
CA ASP A 323 24.38 -10.31 4.96
C ASP A 323 24.52 -8.79 5.25
N HIS A 324 23.40 -8.07 5.34
CA HIS A 324 23.37 -6.63 5.67
C HIS A 324 24.19 -5.74 4.71
N ARG A 325 24.20 -6.08 3.41
CA ARG A 325 24.85 -5.26 2.37
C ARG A 325 23.80 -4.42 1.65
N PRO A 326 23.94 -3.08 1.61
CA PRO A 326 22.99 -2.24 0.89
C PRO A 326 23.08 -2.47 -0.62
N LYS A 327 21.93 -2.57 -1.28
CA LYS A 327 21.79 -2.72 -2.74
C LYS A 327 21.61 -1.36 -3.42
N PRO A 328 21.73 -1.27 -4.76
CA PRO A 328 21.54 0.00 -5.48
C PRO A 328 20.20 0.71 -5.17
N ALA A 329 19.13 -0.05 -4.92
CA ALA A 329 17.84 0.52 -4.51
C ALA A 329 17.92 1.23 -3.14
N ALA A 330 18.63 0.67 -2.15
CA ALA A 330 18.86 1.31 -0.86
C ALA A 330 19.64 2.61 -0.98
N LEU A 331 20.67 2.63 -1.84
CA LEU A 331 21.48 3.83 -2.05
C LEU A 331 20.66 4.96 -2.69
N ALA A 332 19.84 4.64 -3.69
CA ALA A 332 18.94 5.60 -4.34
C ALA A 332 17.87 6.12 -3.37
N LEU A 333 17.28 5.24 -2.54
CA LEU A 333 16.31 5.63 -1.52
C LEU A 333 16.93 6.56 -0.47
N ALA A 334 18.14 6.26 0.00
CA ALA A 334 18.87 7.08 0.95
C ALA A 334 19.29 8.43 0.37
N GLU A 335 19.65 8.49 -0.91
CA GLU A 335 19.93 9.74 -1.61
C GLU A 335 18.68 10.62 -1.67
N PHE A 336 17.53 10.05 -2.05
CA PHE A 336 16.27 10.77 -2.06
C PHE A 336 15.89 11.27 -0.66
N ALA A 337 16.04 10.45 0.39
CA ALA A 337 15.74 10.80 1.78
C ALA A 337 16.61 11.94 2.34
N ARG A 338 17.86 12.07 1.87
CA ARG A 338 18.76 13.19 2.21
C ARG A 338 18.43 14.48 1.44
N GLY A 339 17.93 14.35 0.21
CA GLY A 339 17.79 15.47 -0.74
C GLY A 339 16.48 16.26 -0.66
N THR A 340 15.43 15.77 0.00
CA THR A 340 14.07 16.29 -0.27
C THR A 340 13.52 17.30 0.73
N ALA A 341 13.61 18.57 0.33
CA ALA A 341 12.41 19.39 0.22
C ALA A 341 11.75 19.03 -1.12
N VAL A 342 10.55 18.43 -1.11
CA VAL A 342 9.78 18.27 -2.35
C VAL A 342 9.06 19.59 -2.59
N GLU A 343 9.37 20.25 -3.71
CA GLU A 343 8.60 21.40 -4.14
C GLU A 343 7.14 20.98 -4.38
N PRO A 344 6.15 21.72 -3.84
CA PRO A 344 4.75 21.43 -4.06
C PRO A 344 4.42 21.36 -5.56
N ALA A 345 3.50 20.48 -5.94
CA ALA A 345 2.97 20.48 -7.30
C ALA A 345 2.44 21.87 -7.69
N ALA A 346 2.60 22.23 -8.96
CA ALA A 346 2.01 23.45 -9.49
C ALA A 346 0.48 23.48 -9.23
N PRO A 347 -0.10 24.64 -8.87
CA PRO A 347 -1.49 24.73 -8.39
C PRO A 347 -2.56 24.42 -9.44
N ALA A 348 -2.19 24.30 -10.73
CA ALA A 348 -3.09 23.89 -11.79
C ALA A 348 -2.48 22.70 -12.55
N ARG A 349 -3.00 21.51 -12.30
CA ARG A 349 -2.60 20.28 -12.97
C ARG A 349 -3.60 19.92 -14.06
N PRO A 350 -3.18 19.70 -15.32
CA PRO A 350 -4.09 19.22 -16.34
C PRO A 350 -4.66 17.86 -15.93
N ALA A 351 -5.92 17.60 -16.24
CA ALA A 351 -6.59 16.35 -15.89
C ALA A 351 -7.10 15.63 -17.14
N LEU A 352 -6.94 14.31 -17.18
CA LEU A 352 -7.53 13.42 -18.18
C LEU A 352 -8.76 12.76 -17.58
N VAL A 353 -9.88 12.80 -18.32
CA VAL A 353 -11.14 12.19 -17.88
C VAL A 353 -11.04 10.68 -18.07
N SER A 354 -11.21 9.92 -16.99
CA SER A 354 -11.33 8.45 -17.02
C SER A 354 -12.52 8.02 -17.88
N PRO A 355 -12.46 6.90 -18.62
CA PRO A 355 -13.60 6.39 -19.39
C PRO A 355 -14.75 5.88 -18.52
N ILE A 356 -14.50 5.70 -17.21
CA ILE A 356 -15.42 5.16 -16.22
C ILE A 356 -15.30 5.90 -14.90
N ASN A 357 -16.34 5.81 -14.07
CA ASN A 357 -16.19 5.93 -12.62
C ASN A 357 -16.07 4.51 -12.02
N PRO A 358 -14.90 4.08 -11.50
CA PRO A 358 -14.72 2.72 -10.96
C PRO A 358 -15.65 2.37 -9.80
N LEU A 359 -16.25 3.37 -9.13
CA LEU A 359 -17.22 3.15 -8.05
C LEU A 359 -18.63 2.87 -8.56
N GLN A 360 -18.98 3.39 -9.74
CA GLN A 360 -20.32 3.28 -10.33
C GLN A 360 -20.38 2.19 -11.42
N GLU A 361 -19.25 1.93 -12.08
CA GLU A 361 -19.10 0.99 -13.20
C GLU A 361 -17.98 -0.04 -12.92
N PRO A 362 -18.03 -0.78 -11.78
CA PRO A 362 -16.97 -1.70 -11.38
C PRO A 362 -16.74 -2.84 -12.38
N GLU A 363 -17.74 -3.21 -13.17
CA GLU A 363 -17.65 -4.20 -14.26
C GLU A 363 -16.78 -3.72 -15.44
N ARG A 364 -16.52 -2.41 -15.53
CA ARG A 364 -15.68 -1.82 -16.59
C ARG A 364 -14.26 -1.50 -16.12
N ARG A 365 -13.85 -1.91 -14.92
CA ARG A 365 -12.51 -1.65 -14.34
C ARG A 365 -11.33 -2.05 -15.24
N ALA A 366 -11.51 -2.99 -16.15
CA ALA A 366 -10.50 -3.32 -17.17
C ALA A 366 -10.17 -2.13 -18.11
N ASP A 367 -11.09 -1.17 -18.30
CA ASP A 367 -10.90 0.02 -19.14
C ASP A 367 -9.85 0.98 -18.54
N VAL A 368 -9.51 0.83 -17.25
CA VAL A 368 -8.46 1.61 -16.56
C VAL A 368 -7.26 0.74 -16.13
N ALA A 369 -7.20 -0.53 -16.56
CA ALA A 369 -6.10 -1.42 -16.26
C ALA A 369 -4.82 -1.07 -17.07
N PRO A 370 -3.62 -1.47 -16.59
CA PRO A 370 -2.40 -1.30 -17.35
C PRO A 370 -2.52 -1.87 -18.77
N GLY A 371 -2.18 -1.04 -19.76
CA GLY A 371 -2.27 -1.39 -21.18
C GLY A 371 -3.60 -1.07 -21.85
N SER A 372 -4.63 -0.62 -21.11
CA SER A 372 -5.86 -0.08 -21.70
C SER A 372 -5.59 1.19 -22.53
N GLU A 373 -6.53 1.56 -23.40
CA GLU A 373 -6.43 2.79 -24.21
C GLU A 373 -6.23 4.03 -23.32
N PHE A 374 -7.04 4.14 -22.26
CA PHE A 374 -6.96 5.23 -21.29
C PHE A 374 -5.62 5.25 -20.55
N HIS A 375 -5.15 4.10 -20.05
CA HIS A 375 -3.86 4.02 -19.36
C HIS A 375 -2.72 4.49 -20.27
N LEU A 376 -2.69 4.02 -21.52
CA LEU A 376 -1.65 4.42 -22.48
C LEU A 376 -1.74 5.91 -22.85
N GLU A 377 -2.94 6.49 -22.89
CA GLU A 377 -3.12 7.93 -23.09
C GLU A 377 -2.62 8.74 -21.89
N TRP A 378 -2.94 8.32 -20.67
CA TRP A 378 -2.44 8.95 -19.45
C TRP A 378 -0.90 8.91 -19.40
N VAL A 379 -0.29 7.75 -19.69
CA VAL A 379 1.18 7.59 -19.73
C VAL A 379 1.83 8.51 -20.76
N ARG A 380 1.21 8.73 -21.93
CA ARG A 380 1.71 9.69 -22.92
C ARG A 380 1.63 11.13 -22.42
N ALA A 381 0.50 11.53 -21.82
CA ALA A 381 0.32 12.87 -21.29
C ALA A 381 1.30 13.16 -20.14
N ARG A 382 1.47 12.19 -19.23
CA ARG A 382 2.29 12.30 -18.02
C ARG A 382 3.78 12.54 -18.29
N GLN A 383 4.27 12.14 -19.47
CA GLN A 383 5.64 12.41 -19.92
C GLN A 383 5.92 13.89 -20.17
N THR A 384 4.88 14.70 -20.41
CA THR A 384 5.02 16.11 -20.78
C THR A 384 4.52 17.07 -19.71
N GLU A 385 3.59 16.64 -18.86
CA GLU A 385 2.94 17.47 -17.85
C GLU A 385 2.47 16.59 -16.67
N PRO A 386 2.21 17.14 -15.47
CA PRO A 386 1.80 16.37 -14.29
C PRO A 386 0.30 15.98 -14.33
N THR A 387 -0.09 15.21 -15.34
CA THR A 387 -1.48 14.83 -15.64
C THR A 387 -2.16 14.11 -14.48
N ALA A 388 -3.27 14.65 -14.00
CA ALA A 388 -4.15 14.01 -13.02
C ALA A 388 -5.25 13.17 -13.70
N ILE A 389 -5.94 12.36 -12.91
CA ILE A 389 -7.16 11.64 -13.34
C ILE A 389 -8.39 12.30 -12.70
N VAL A 390 -9.49 12.39 -13.47
CA VAL A 390 -10.82 12.77 -12.98
C VAL A 390 -11.89 11.82 -13.51
N THR A 391 -12.90 11.47 -12.73
CA THR A 391 -14.01 10.61 -13.18
C THR A 391 -15.01 11.40 -14.03
N PRO A 392 -15.77 10.74 -14.93
CA PRO A 392 -16.73 11.41 -15.82
C PRO A 392 -17.73 12.33 -15.11
N ASP A 393 -18.25 11.88 -13.96
CA ASP A 393 -19.24 12.60 -13.15
C ASP A 393 -18.70 13.88 -12.50
N ARG A 394 -17.36 14.00 -12.38
CA ARG A 394 -16.68 15.13 -11.73
C ARG A 394 -15.93 16.04 -12.71
N ALA A 395 -15.90 15.68 -13.99
CA ALA A 395 -15.17 16.41 -15.03
C ALA A 395 -15.64 17.86 -15.22
N THR A 396 -16.87 18.18 -14.82
CA THR A 396 -17.46 19.52 -14.88
C THR A 396 -17.78 20.12 -13.51
N ASP A 397 -17.45 19.42 -12.42
CA ASP A 397 -17.67 19.91 -11.07
C ASP A 397 -16.57 20.91 -10.69
N ALA A 398 -16.87 22.20 -10.83
CA ALA A 398 -15.91 23.27 -10.53
C ALA A 398 -15.41 23.25 -9.07
N GLY A 399 -16.24 22.81 -8.13
CA GLY A 399 -15.86 22.72 -6.71
C GLY A 399 -14.85 21.61 -6.48
N TYR A 400 -15.13 20.41 -7.02
CA TYR A 400 -14.19 19.27 -6.95
C TYR A 400 -12.86 19.58 -7.66
N LEU A 401 -12.93 20.13 -8.88
CA LEU A 401 -11.74 20.49 -9.66
C LEU A 401 -10.87 21.53 -8.92
N ALA A 402 -11.49 22.56 -8.34
CA ALA A 402 -10.77 23.55 -7.56
C ALA A 402 -10.16 22.95 -6.29
N ALA A 403 -10.89 22.08 -5.57
CA ALA A 403 -10.40 21.41 -4.37
C ALA A 403 -9.18 20.52 -4.63
N ARG A 404 -9.10 19.91 -5.83
CA ARG A 404 -7.95 19.11 -6.26
C ARG A 404 -6.89 19.88 -7.07
N GLY A 405 -7.09 21.17 -7.33
CA GLY A 405 -6.17 21.99 -8.14
C GLY A 405 -6.05 21.53 -9.60
N LEU A 406 -7.17 21.11 -10.20
CA LEU A 406 -7.21 20.52 -11.54
C LEU A 406 -7.67 21.53 -12.61
N GLY A 407 -6.95 21.57 -13.73
CA GLY A 407 -7.28 22.36 -14.91
C GLY A 407 -6.08 22.57 -15.83
N PRO A 408 -6.25 22.55 -17.17
CA PRO A 408 -7.49 22.26 -17.91
C PRO A 408 -7.86 20.76 -17.93
N VAL A 409 -9.15 20.45 -18.16
CA VAL A 409 -9.67 19.06 -18.27
C VAL A 409 -9.76 18.63 -19.73
N ARG A 410 -9.31 17.42 -20.05
CA ARG A 410 -9.30 16.82 -21.40
C ARG A 410 -10.08 15.51 -21.42
N ALA A 411 -10.89 15.31 -22.45
CA ALA A 411 -11.54 14.04 -22.72
C ALA A 411 -10.57 13.05 -23.41
N PRO A 412 -10.73 11.73 -23.23
CA PRO A 412 -9.96 10.73 -23.96
C PRO A 412 -10.05 10.95 -25.48
N GLY A 413 -8.92 10.82 -26.17
CA GLY A 413 -8.83 10.97 -27.63
C GLY A 413 -9.01 12.40 -28.15
N ALA A 414 -9.19 13.39 -27.28
CA ALA A 414 -9.31 14.79 -27.68
C ALA A 414 -7.95 15.50 -27.64
N ASN A 415 -7.41 15.88 -28.80
CA ASN A 415 -6.27 16.81 -28.90
C ASN A 415 -6.59 18.25 -28.41
N ARG A 416 -7.76 18.51 -27.81
CA ARG A 416 -8.21 19.82 -27.34
C ARG A 416 -9.01 19.75 -26.02
N PRO A 417 -8.84 20.72 -25.11
CA PRO A 417 -9.53 20.76 -23.82
C PRO A 417 -11.06 20.91 -23.98
N MET A 418 -11.82 20.33 -23.05
CA MET A 418 -13.26 20.55 -22.95
C MET A 418 -13.53 21.98 -22.45
N ALA A 419 -14.36 22.73 -23.17
CA ALA A 419 -14.75 24.07 -22.75
C ALA A 419 -15.68 23.99 -21.53
N VAL A 420 -15.29 24.66 -20.44
CA VAL A 420 -16.18 24.89 -19.28
C VAL A 420 -17.31 25.79 -19.76
N GLN A 421 -18.52 25.25 -19.87
CA GLN A 421 -19.71 26.05 -20.15
C GLN A 421 -20.04 26.87 -18.90
N HIS A 422 -19.67 28.14 -18.89
CA HIS A 422 -20.29 29.11 -18.01
C HIS A 422 -21.77 29.24 -18.41
N GLN A 423 -22.67 28.62 -17.65
CA GLN A 423 -24.08 29.00 -17.70
C GLN A 423 -24.22 30.38 -17.05
N GLY A 424 -24.24 31.41 -17.89
CA GLY A 424 -24.72 32.73 -17.52
C GLY A 424 -26.19 32.87 -17.88
N SER A 425 -27.04 33.08 -16.89
CA SER A 425 -28.21 33.98 -16.84
C SER A 425 -28.80 33.93 -15.44
#